data_AF-A0A850HY69-F1
#
_entry.id   AF-A0A850HY69-F1
#
_cell.length_a   1.000
_cell.length_b   1.000
_cell.length_c   1.000
_cell.angle_alpha   90.00
_cell.angle_beta   90.00
_cell.angle_gamma   90.00
#
_symmetry.space_group_name_H-M   'P 1'
#
loop_
_entity.id
_entity.type
_entity.pdbx_description
1 polymer ?
#
loop_
_entity_poly.entity_id
_entity_poly.type
_entity_poly.pdbx_seq_one_letter_code
_entity_poly.pdbx_strand_id
1 'polypeptide(L)'
;MDVKAVLPPRGRDYRLDLLRGFANWAIYLDHIPNNAVNWVTQKNFGFSDAADLFVFISGYTASFVYARMMLERGTVIGATRLIKRAWQIYVAHVLLFVIYIAEIGYLAQRYHDPNLENEFNVAGFMHNPAETLYQGLLLAFKPVNMDVLPLYIALMVCYPLVLWAMLRKLNLTLLASFLLYLAARHFGWNLPAYPSGTWYFNPFCWQFLFVFGGWFALGGASESISFIRSRAFLWLGGAYLLFALVMTLAGRFPELGQAMPAWLYDAFNPNDKTNLAPYRVLHFVVLAFFVTRFLPREWPGYEWPMFQPLLKCGQQSLEVFCSGVFLAVIAHVLLVEVSGSIWMQILVSIVGIVLMTALAYYRSWSKKVDKAPAKAPAAAKPAE
;
A
#
# COMPACT_ATOMS: atom_id res chain seq x y z
N MET A 1 -24.64 -5.25 24.02
CA MET A 1 -23.92 -4.41 23.03
C MET A 1 -24.61 -4.62 21.69
N ASP A 2 -25.20 -3.59 21.09
CA ASP A 2 -25.89 -3.72 19.80
C ASP A 2 -24.87 -3.53 18.66
N VAL A 3 -24.44 -4.65 18.05
CA VAL A 3 -23.42 -4.68 17.00
C VAL A 3 -24.14 -4.58 15.65
N LYS A 4 -23.85 -3.52 14.89
CA LYS A 4 -24.53 -3.25 13.61
C LYS A 4 -23.70 -3.66 12.37
N ALA A 5 -22.47 -4.11 12.57
CA ALA A 5 -21.57 -4.50 11.50
C ALA A 5 -21.85 -5.92 10.99
N VAL A 6 -21.83 -6.11 9.66
CA VAL A 6 -21.95 -7.42 9.02
C VAL A 6 -20.54 -7.93 8.71
N LEU A 7 -20.15 -9.04 9.35
CA LEU A 7 -18.86 -9.68 9.07
C LEU A 7 -18.93 -10.53 7.81
N PRO A 8 -17.90 -10.52 6.95
CA PRO A 8 -17.90 -11.35 5.77
C PRO A 8 -17.62 -12.83 6.11
N PRO A 9 -17.96 -13.77 5.19
CA PRO A 9 -17.85 -15.21 5.40
C PRO A 9 -16.45 -15.66 5.86
N ARG A 10 -16.40 -16.69 6.71
CA ARG A 10 -15.13 -17.31 7.13
C ARG A 10 -14.34 -17.80 5.90
N GLY A 11 -13.02 -17.70 5.96
CA GLY A 11 -12.12 -18.06 4.85
C GLY A 11 -11.36 -16.86 4.30
N ARG A 12 -10.23 -17.13 3.63
CA ARG A 12 -9.36 -16.11 3.04
C ARG A 12 -9.95 -15.61 1.73
N ASP A 13 -9.90 -14.30 1.48
CA ASP A 13 -10.32 -13.70 0.21
C ASP A 13 -9.09 -13.51 -0.68
N TYR A 14 -8.92 -14.38 -1.68
CA TYR A 14 -7.75 -14.38 -2.56
C TYR A 14 -7.67 -13.15 -3.48
N ARG A 15 -8.77 -12.42 -3.69
CA ARG A 15 -8.77 -11.14 -4.42
C ARG A 15 -7.81 -10.14 -3.79
N LEU A 16 -7.87 -10.05 -2.45
CA LEU A 16 -7.06 -9.11 -1.69
C LEU A 16 -5.59 -9.47 -1.76
N ASP A 17 -5.26 -10.76 -1.78
CA ASP A 17 -3.88 -11.21 -1.97
C ASP A 17 -3.39 -10.91 -3.39
N LEU A 18 -4.20 -11.21 -4.42
CA LEU A 18 -3.84 -10.93 -5.80
C LEU A 18 -3.55 -9.44 -6.02
N LEU A 19 -4.46 -8.58 -5.56
CA LEU A 19 -4.37 -7.13 -5.67
C LEU A 19 -3.21 -6.56 -4.86
N ARG A 20 -2.93 -7.10 -3.67
CA ARG A 20 -1.74 -6.72 -2.87
C ARG A 20 -0.45 -7.14 -3.54
N GLY A 21 -0.40 -8.34 -4.13
CA GLY A 21 0.75 -8.82 -4.89
C GLY A 21 1.04 -7.90 -6.07
N PHE A 22 -0.01 -7.54 -6.80
CA PHE A 22 0.07 -6.58 -7.90
C PHE A 22 0.55 -5.21 -7.42
N ALA A 23 -0.01 -4.69 -6.31
CA ALA A 23 0.44 -3.44 -5.72
C ALA A 23 1.93 -3.47 -5.36
N ASN A 24 2.43 -4.58 -4.79
CA ASN A 24 3.85 -4.72 -4.46
C ASN A 24 4.75 -4.69 -5.70
N TRP A 25 4.39 -5.40 -6.77
CA TRP A 25 5.15 -5.35 -8.03
C TRP A 25 5.09 -3.96 -8.67
N ALA A 26 3.92 -3.34 -8.70
CA ALA A 26 3.75 -1.99 -9.23
C ALA A 26 4.57 -0.96 -8.44
N ILE A 27 4.57 -1.02 -7.10
CA ILE A 27 5.39 -0.16 -6.24
C ILE A 27 6.86 -0.32 -6.60
N TYR A 28 7.37 -1.56 -6.67
CA TYR A 28 8.75 -1.81 -7.05
C TYR A 28 9.12 -1.14 -8.39
N LEU A 29 8.32 -1.36 -9.44
CA LEU A 29 8.59 -0.78 -10.76
C LEU A 29 8.47 0.74 -10.77
N ASP A 30 7.49 1.30 -10.05
CA ASP A 30 7.25 2.74 -9.94
C ASP A 30 8.34 3.47 -9.14
N HIS A 31 9.12 2.73 -8.35
CA HIS A 31 10.22 3.22 -7.52
C HIS A 31 11.57 3.17 -8.22
N ILE A 32 11.64 2.67 -9.46
CA ILE A 32 12.83 2.74 -10.30
C ILE A 32 12.68 3.96 -11.24
N PRO A 33 13.40 5.07 -11.00
CA PRO A 33 13.38 6.22 -11.89
C PRO A 33 13.74 5.85 -13.33
N ASN A 34 13.08 6.51 -14.29
CA ASN A 34 13.35 6.37 -15.73
C ASN A 34 13.27 4.94 -16.31
N ASN A 35 12.53 4.03 -15.66
CA ASN A 35 12.32 2.67 -16.11
C ASN A 35 11.09 2.54 -17.04
N ALA A 36 11.29 2.19 -18.30
CA ALA A 36 10.23 1.99 -19.29
C ALA A 36 9.23 0.89 -18.88
N VAL A 37 9.64 -0.10 -18.09
CA VAL A 37 8.74 -1.14 -17.61
C VAL A 37 7.70 -0.58 -16.63
N ASN A 38 7.96 0.57 -16.00
CA ASN A 38 6.96 1.20 -15.13
C ASN A 38 5.67 1.55 -15.87
N TRP A 39 5.67 1.64 -17.21
CA TRP A 39 4.46 1.88 -18.01
C TRP A 39 3.41 0.77 -17.89
N VAL A 40 3.75 -0.41 -17.38
CA VAL A 40 2.75 -1.47 -17.12
C VAL A 40 1.93 -1.21 -15.85
N THR A 41 2.32 -0.24 -15.02
CA THR A 41 1.66 0.05 -13.75
C THR A 41 0.48 1.01 -13.93
N GLN A 42 -0.48 0.94 -13.00
CA GLN A 42 -1.68 1.78 -13.05
C GLN A 42 -1.42 3.29 -12.84
N LYS A 43 -0.24 3.66 -12.29
CA LYS A 43 0.15 5.07 -12.05
C LYS A 43 0.17 5.90 -13.34
N ASN A 44 0.27 5.24 -14.50
CA ASN A 44 0.34 5.91 -15.80
C ASN A 44 -1.02 6.09 -16.47
N PHE A 45 -2.09 5.48 -15.93
CA PHE A 45 -3.38 5.33 -16.63
C PHE A 45 -4.58 5.84 -15.84
N GLY A 46 -4.37 6.49 -14.70
CA GLY A 46 -5.45 7.08 -13.92
C GLY A 46 -4.96 7.80 -12.67
N PHE A 47 -5.90 8.39 -11.93
CA PHE A 47 -5.57 9.27 -10.81
C PHE A 47 -5.08 8.55 -9.54
N SER A 48 -5.42 7.26 -9.35
CA SER A 48 -4.99 6.47 -8.21
C SER A 48 -3.94 5.44 -8.61
N ASP A 49 -3.05 5.07 -7.69
CA ASP A 49 -1.98 4.12 -7.93
C ASP A 49 -1.96 2.98 -6.90
N ALA A 50 -0.85 2.23 -6.86
CA ALA A 50 -0.68 1.08 -5.98
C ALA A 50 -0.78 1.44 -4.48
N ALA A 51 -0.45 2.69 -4.10
CA ALA A 51 -0.53 3.12 -2.71
C ALA A 51 -1.98 3.21 -2.23
N ASP A 52 -2.90 3.71 -3.06
CA ASP A 52 -4.33 3.78 -2.74
C ASP A 52 -4.89 2.37 -2.49
N LEU A 53 -4.56 1.44 -3.39
CA LEU A 53 -4.92 0.03 -3.28
C LEU A 53 -4.37 -0.59 -2.00
N PHE A 54 -3.10 -0.33 -1.69
CA PHE A 54 -2.44 -0.88 -0.51
C PHE A 54 -3.08 -0.37 0.79
N VAL A 55 -3.36 0.93 0.90
CA VAL A 55 -3.99 1.55 2.06
C VAL A 55 -5.43 1.06 2.25
N PHE A 56 -6.23 1.02 1.17
CA PHE A 56 -7.59 0.51 1.21
C PHE A 56 -7.65 -0.96 1.66
N ILE A 57 -6.87 -1.85 1.03
CA ILE A 57 -6.88 -3.28 1.39
C ILE A 57 -6.36 -3.49 2.82
N SER A 58 -5.43 -2.65 3.28
CA SER A 58 -4.95 -2.68 4.67
C SER A 58 -6.07 -2.38 5.65
N GLY A 59 -6.86 -1.32 5.43
CA GLY A 59 -8.06 -1.04 6.21
C GLY A 59 -9.09 -2.16 6.15
N TYR A 60 -9.37 -2.69 4.96
CA TYR A 60 -10.28 -3.81 4.77
C TYR A 60 -9.85 -5.04 5.59
N THR A 61 -8.59 -5.45 5.47
CA THR A 61 -8.08 -6.65 6.13
C THR A 61 -7.99 -6.45 7.64
N ALA A 62 -7.60 -5.26 8.09
CA ALA A 62 -7.57 -4.94 9.51
C ALA A 62 -8.97 -5.05 10.12
N SER A 63 -9.97 -4.42 9.49
CA SER A 63 -11.36 -4.59 9.91
C SER A 63 -11.79 -6.05 9.90
N PHE A 64 -11.58 -6.76 8.79
CA PHE A 64 -12.01 -8.16 8.66
C PHE A 64 -11.46 -9.07 9.76
N VAL A 65 -10.15 -8.99 10.04
CA VAL A 65 -9.48 -9.86 11.00
C VAL A 65 -9.77 -9.45 12.45
N TYR A 66 -9.63 -8.16 12.76
CA TYR A 66 -9.67 -7.69 14.14
C TYR A 66 -11.09 -7.40 14.63
N ALA A 67 -12.06 -7.13 13.75
CA ALA A 67 -13.47 -7.01 14.15
C ALA A 67 -13.97 -8.29 14.80
N ARG A 68 -13.73 -9.43 14.13
CA ARG A 68 -14.11 -10.74 14.67
C ARG A 68 -13.43 -11.01 16.01
N MET A 69 -12.15 -10.67 16.14
CA MET A 69 -11.41 -10.82 17.39
C MET A 69 -11.98 -9.94 18.51
N MET A 70 -12.34 -8.69 18.23
CA MET A 70 -12.98 -7.79 19.19
C MET A 70 -14.36 -8.29 19.64
N LEU A 71 -15.11 -8.91 18.73
CA LEU A 71 -16.44 -9.45 19.01
C LEU A 71 -16.39 -10.78 19.77
N GLU A 72 -15.50 -11.70 19.39
CA GLU A 72 -15.39 -13.04 20.01
C GLU A 72 -14.57 -13.04 21.31
N ARG A 73 -13.56 -12.17 21.44
CA ARG A 73 -12.60 -12.17 22.55
C ARG A 73 -12.56 -10.86 23.34
N GLY A 74 -13.41 -9.90 23.00
CA GLY A 74 -13.48 -8.59 23.67
C GLY A 74 -12.60 -7.52 23.04
N THR A 75 -13.04 -6.27 23.19
CA THR A 75 -12.41 -5.09 22.57
C THR A 75 -10.93 -4.95 22.92
N VAL A 76 -10.58 -5.11 24.19
CA VAL A 76 -9.19 -4.93 24.67
C VAL A 76 -8.25 -5.94 24.00
N ILE A 77 -8.67 -7.20 23.88
CA ILE A 77 -7.87 -8.25 23.23
C ILE A 77 -7.68 -7.95 21.74
N GLY A 78 -8.73 -7.51 21.04
CA GLY A 78 -8.61 -7.09 19.64
C GLY A 78 -7.69 -5.87 19.48
N ALA A 79 -7.81 -4.88 20.36
CA ALA A 79 -6.97 -3.68 20.36
C ALA A 79 -5.49 -4.01 20.57
N THR A 80 -5.14 -4.83 21.56
CA THR A 80 -3.73 -5.21 21.78
C THR A 80 -3.12 -5.95 20.60
N ARG A 81 -3.91 -6.73 19.85
CA ARG A 81 -3.45 -7.45 18.66
C ARG A 81 -3.26 -6.55 17.44
N LEU A 82 -4.06 -5.48 17.32
CA LEU A 82 -3.81 -4.39 16.37
C LEU A 82 -2.52 -3.65 16.71
N ILE A 83 -2.33 -3.25 17.96
CA ILE A 83 -1.11 -2.55 18.40
C ILE A 83 0.12 -3.44 18.22
N LYS A 84 0.04 -4.74 18.54
CA LYS A 84 1.12 -5.69 18.26
C LYS A 84 1.48 -5.73 16.76
N ARG A 85 0.48 -5.63 15.88
CA ARG A 85 0.72 -5.60 14.44
C ARG A 85 1.34 -4.27 14.00
N ALA A 86 0.89 -3.14 14.54
CA ALA A 86 1.52 -1.84 14.31
C ALA A 86 3.00 -1.87 14.73
N TRP A 87 3.30 -2.45 15.90
CA TRP A 87 4.66 -2.64 16.39
C TRP A 87 5.53 -3.49 15.45
N GLN A 88 5.00 -4.59 14.91
CA GLN A 88 5.73 -5.40 13.93
C GLN A 88 6.08 -4.62 12.67
N ILE A 89 5.17 -3.76 12.20
CA ILE A 89 5.40 -2.91 11.02
C ILE A 89 6.43 -1.83 11.36
N TYR A 90 6.35 -1.24 12.56
CA TYR A 90 7.35 -0.29 13.05
C TYR A 90 8.75 -0.89 13.10
N VAL A 91 8.91 -2.07 13.70
CA VAL A 91 10.20 -2.78 13.71
C VAL A 91 10.70 -3.08 12.30
N ALA A 92 9.81 -3.53 11.39
CA ALA A 92 10.18 -3.75 9.99
C ALA A 92 10.60 -2.45 9.29
N HIS A 93 9.95 -1.32 9.60
CA HIS A 93 10.31 0.00 9.07
C HIS A 93 11.66 0.47 9.60
N VAL A 94 11.95 0.32 10.89
CA VAL A 94 13.25 0.69 11.48
C VAL A 94 14.38 -0.14 10.87
N LEU A 95 14.19 -1.46 10.72
CA LEU A 95 15.16 -2.31 10.04
C LEU A 95 15.35 -1.91 8.58
N LEU A 96 14.25 -1.65 7.86
CA LEU A 96 14.30 -1.14 6.49
C LEU A 96 15.11 0.16 6.43
N PHE A 97 14.83 1.10 7.33
CA PHE A 97 15.43 2.42 7.38
C PHE A 97 16.94 2.37 7.58
N VAL A 98 17.40 1.58 8.55
CA VAL A 98 18.84 1.41 8.83
C VAL A 98 19.56 0.78 7.65
N ILE A 99 19.01 -0.29 7.07
CA ILE A 99 19.64 -0.95 5.92
C ILE A 99 19.62 -0.02 4.69
N TYR A 100 18.57 0.77 4.50
CA TYR A 100 18.40 1.63 3.32
C TYR A 100 19.41 2.78 3.33
N ILE A 101 19.61 3.41 4.48
CA ILE A 101 20.67 4.42 4.66
C ILE A 101 22.04 3.81 4.42
N ALA A 102 22.31 2.61 4.98
CA ALA A 102 23.59 1.93 4.79
C ALA A 102 23.83 1.56 3.32
N GLU A 103 22.80 1.09 2.61
CA GLU A 103 22.85 0.76 1.19
C GLU A 103 23.19 2.00 0.34
N ILE A 104 22.46 3.09 0.52
CA ILE A 104 22.69 4.33 -0.24
C ILE A 104 24.08 4.90 0.08
N GLY A 105 24.47 4.98 1.35
CA GLY A 105 25.78 5.48 1.74
C GLY A 105 26.93 4.63 1.18
N TYR A 106 26.77 3.29 1.15
CA TYR A 106 27.75 2.41 0.54
C TYR A 106 27.84 2.60 -0.98
N LEU A 107 26.70 2.67 -1.68
CA LEU A 107 26.65 2.84 -3.13
C LEU A 107 27.21 4.20 -3.55
N ALA A 108 26.84 5.28 -2.85
CA ALA A 108 27.38 6.63 -3.07
C ALA A 108 28.92 6.65 -2.97
N GLN A 109 29.48 6.01 -1.95
CA GLN A 109 30.93 5.88 -1.81
C GLN A 109 31.57 5.00 -2.89
N ARG A 110 30.94 3.86 -3.22
CA ARG A 110 31.46 2.88 -4.17
C ARG A 110 31.56 3.41 -5.60
N TYR A 111 30.61 4.25 -6.01
CA TYR A 111 30.52 4.83 -7.34
C TYR A 111 31.03 6.28 -7.39
N HIS A 112 31.45 6.85 -6.25
CA HIS A 112 31.89 8.24 -6.13
C HIS A 112 30.83 9.26 -6.58
N ASP A 113 29.55 8.94 -6.39
CA ASP A 113 28.44 9.84 -6.72
C ASP A 113 27.75 10.37 -5.44
N PRO A 114 28.13 11.56 -4.96
CA PRO A 114 27.48 12.18 -3.81
C PRO A 114 26.05 12.66 -4.12
N ASN A 115 25.61 12.68 -5.38
CA ASN A 115 24.24 13.07 -5.72
C ASN A 115 23.22 11.99 -5.30
N LEU A 116 23.63 10.72 -5.23
CA LEU A 116 22.79 9.63 -4.73
C LEU A 116 22.28 9.91 -3.30
N GLU A 117 23.10 10.51 -2.45
CA GLU A 117 22.69 10.86 -1.09
C GLU A 117 21.62 11.96 -1.07
N ASN A 118 21.69 12.92 -2.00
CA ASN A 118 20.70 13.98 -2.11
C ASN A 118 19.40 13.48 -2.75
N GLU A 119 19.51 12.70 -3.83
CA GLU A 119 18.38 12.13 -4.57
C GLU A 119 17.48 11.29 -3.67
N PHE A 120 18.07 10.49 -2.78
CA PHE A 120 17.32 9.65 -1.85
C PHE A 120 17.04 10.30 -0.49
N ASN A 121 17.35 11.59 -0.31
CA ASN A 121 17.18 12.34 0.94
C ASN A 121 17.92 11.71 2.14
N VAL A 122 19.15 11.24 1.92
CA VAL A 122 20.04 10.66 2.95
C VAL A 122 21.20 11.60 3.31
N ALA A 123 21.48 12.64 2.52
CA ALA A 123 22.56 13.60 2.78
C ALA A 123 22.54 14.20 4.19
N GLY A 124 21.35 14.48 4.75
CA GLY A 124 21.20 14.98 6.13
C GLY A 124 21.73 14.00 7.20
N PHE A 125 21.62 12.69 6.95
CA PHE A 125 22.17 11.66 7.83
C PHE A 125 23.70 11.73 7.89
N MET A 126 24.36 11.99 6.76
CA MET A 126 25.82 12.06 6.70
C MET A 126 26.39 13.26 7.48
N HIS A 127 25.60 14.33 7.64
CA HIS A 127 25.99 15.52 8.40
C HIS A 127 25.67 15.42 9.89
N ASN A 128 24.50 14.91 10.26
CA ASN A 128 24.07 14.75 11.65
C ASN A 128 23.35 13.40 11.87
N PRO A 129 24.11 12.31 12.02
CA PRO A 129 23.55 10.95 12.03
C PRO A 129 22.72 10.67 13.28
N ALA A 130 23.09 11.21 14.43
CA ALA A 130 22.36 10.99 15.68
C ALA A 130 20.95 11.62 15.63
N GLU A 131 20.87 12.89 15.22
CA GLU A 131 19.58 13.59 15.09
C GLU A 131 18.73 12.95 13.99
N THR A 132 19.32 12.65 12.83
CA THR A 132 18.58 12.06 11.71
C THR A 132 18.05 10.67 12.05
N LEU A 133 18.83 9.86 12.79
CA LEU A 133 18.38 8.57 13.29
C LEU A 133 17.24 8.73 14.30
N TYR A 134 17.36 9.67 15.25
CA TYR A 134 16.30 9.99 16.20
C TYR A 134 14.99 10.39 15.50
N GLN A 135 15.07 11.30 14.53
CA GLN A 135 13.94 11.74 13.72
C GLN A 135 13.36 10.61 12.86
N GLY A 136 14.20 9.68 12.40
CA GLY A 136 13.77 8.47 11.70
C GLY A 136 12.98 7.52 12.60
N LEU A 137 13.43 7.33 13.85
CA LEU A 137 12.71 6.53 14.86
C LEU A 137 11.37 7.15 15.25
N LEU A 138 11.26 8.49 15.25
CA LEU A 138 10.00 9.20 15.41
C LEU A 138 9.10 9.19 14.16
N LEU A 139 9.57 8.59 13.06
CA LEU A 139 8.90 8.61 11.75
C LEU A 139 8.77 10.03 11.16
N ALA A 140 9.53 11.01 11.63
CA ALA A 140 9.51 12.38 11.11
C ALA A 140 10.46 12.54 9.90
N PHE A 141 11.63 11.88 9.96
CA PHE A 141 12.57 11.81 8.85
C PHE A 141 12.37 10.51 8.05
N LYS A 142 12.34 10.62 6.72
CA LYS A 142 12.10 9.50 5.82
C LYS A 142 12.90 9.69 4.54
N PRO A 143 13.72 8.70 4.15
CA PRO A 143 14.29 8.64 2.81
C PRO A 143 13.18 8.50 1.77
N VAL A 144 13.49 8.85 0.52
CA VAL A 144 12.59 8.65 -0.61
C VAL A 144 12.13 7.18 -0.64
N ASN A 145 10.86 6.94 -0.98
CA ASN A 145 10.20 5.63 -1.07
C ASN A 145 9.81 4.96 0.26
N MET A 146 10.13 5.55 1.41
CA MET A 146 9.84 4.96 2.72
C MET A 146 8.52 5.43 3.35
N ASP A 147 7.78 6.35 2.70
CA ASP A 147 6.70 7.11 3.34
C ASP A 147 5.42 6.32 3.67
N VAL A 148 5.16 5.22 2.95
CA VAL A 148 3.90 4.47 3.10
C VAL A 148 3.84 3.65 4.39
N LEU A 149 4.97 3.15 4.89
CA LEU A 149 5.00 2.38 6.15
C LEU A 149 4.73 3.26 7.38
N PRO A 150 5.35 4.44 7.55
CA PRO A 150 4.99 5.41 8.58
C PRO A 150 3.51 5.77 8.59
N LEU A 151 2.92 6.02 7.42
CA LEU A 151 1.48 6.23 7.30
C LEU A 151 0.73 5.04 7.87
N TYR A 152 1.07 3.82 7.44
CA TYR A 152 0.38 2.62 7.90
C TYR A 152 0.52 2.39 9.41
N ILE A 153 1.68 2.67 9.99
CA ILE A 153 1.91 2.60 11.45
C ILE A 153 0.97 3.58 12.17
N ALA A 154 0.94 4.84 11.75
CA ALA A 154 0.08 5.86 12.36
C ALA A 154 -1.41 5.45 12.29
N LEU A 155 -1.87 5.02 11.12
CA LEU A 155 -3.25 4.56 10.93
C LEU A 155 -3.58 3.34 11.80
N MET A 156 -2.68 2.35 11.88
CA MET A 156 -2.88 1.13 12.67
C MET A 156 -2.88 1.38 14.18
N VAL A 157 -2.10 2.35 14.67
CA VAL A 157 -2.11 2.73 16.09
C VAL A 157 -3.44 3.36 16.49
N CYS A 158 -4.01 4.22 15.63
CA CYS A 158 -5.32 4.84 15.87
C CYS A 158 -6.50 3.88 15.62
N TYR A 159 -6.28 2.82 14.83
CA TYR A 159 -7.36 1.97 14.36
C TYR A 159 -8.18 1.22 15.41
N PRO A 160 -7.67 0.83 16.60
CA PRO A 160 -8.50 0.22 17.63
C PRO A 160 -9.71 1.06 18.02
N LEU A 161 -9.53 2.39 18.11
CA LEU A 161 -10.61 3.33 18.43
C LEU A 161 -11.60 3.44 17.27
N VAL A 162 -11.08 3.55 16.06
CA VAL A 162 -11.88 3.63 14.83
C VAL A 162 -12.72 2.36 14.66
N LEU A 163 -12.11 1.19 14.76
CA LEU A 163 -12.79 -0.10 14.63
C LEU A 163 -13.85 -0.30 15.71
N TRP A 164 -13.54 0.08 16.96
CA TRP A 164 -14.52 0.08 18.05
C TRP A 164 -15.75 0.95 17.73
N ALA A 165 -15.54 2.12 17.11
CA ALA A 165 -16.63 2.99 16.68
C ALA A 165 -17.40 2.39 15.49
N MET A 166 -16.70 1.84 14.49
CA MET A 166 -17.31 1.21 13.31
C MET A 166 -18.21 0.03 13.66
N LEU A 167 -17.82 -0.77 14.65
CA LEU A 167 -18.61 -1.91 15.14
C LEU A 167 -19.97 -1.49 15.74
N ARG A 168 -20.11 -0.22 16.16
CA ARG A 168 -21.33 0.33 16.76
C ARG A 168 -22.11 1.22 15.79
N LYS A 169 -21.40 2.07 15.04
CA LYS A 169 -21.96 3.14 14.22
C LYS A 169 -21.20 3.26 12.89
N LEU A 170 -21.22 2.19 12.10
CA LEU A 170 -20.49 2.04 10.84
C LEU A 170 -20.52 3.29 9.93
N ASN A 171 -21.71 3.75 9.54
CA ASN A 171 -21.88 4.89 8.63
C ASN A 171 -21.50 6.24 9.27
N LEU A 172 -21.72 6.40 10.57
CA LEU A 172 -21.32 7.61 11.30
C LEU A 172 -19.80 7.71 11.42
N THR A 173 -19.10 6.59 11.63
CA THR A 173 -17.64 6.58 11.68
C THR A 173 -17.03 6.92 10.31
N LEU A 174 -17.61 6.40 9.21
CA LEU A 174 -17.20 6.80 7.87
C LEU A 174 -17.45 8.29 7.61
N LEU A 175 -18.61 8.82 8.02
CA LEU A 175 -18.93 10.24 7.90
C LEU A 175 -17.95 11.11 8.70
N ALA A 176 -17.62 10.75 9.93
CA ALA A 176 -16.64 11.46 10.74
C ALA A 176 -15.25 11.45 10.09
N SER A 177 -14.84 10.30 9.53
CA SER A 177 -13.60 10.17 8.76
C SER A 177 -13.60 11.06 7.50
N PHE A 178 -14.71 11.15 6.79
CA PHE A 178 -14.87 12.05 5.64
C PHE A 178 -14.79 13.53 6.04
N LEU A 179 -15.43 13.93 7.13
CA LEU A 179 -15.37 15.30 7.65
C LEU A 179 -13.95 15.67 8.10
N LEU A 180 -13.21 14.76 8.73
CA LEU A 180 -11.80 14.96 9.06
C LEU A 180 -10.94 15.17 7.80
N TYR A 181 -11.19 14.38 6.75
CA TYR A 181 -10.53 14.55 5.45
C TYR A 181 -10.81 15.93 4.84
N LEU A 182 -12.07 16.39 4.84
CA LEU A 182 -12.42 17.73 4.35
C LEU A 182 -11.77 18.84 5.18
N ALA A 183 -11.80 18.72 6.51
CA ALA A 183 -11.18 19.68 7.42
C ALA A 183 -9.66 19.75 7.19
N ALA A 184 -8.99 18.61 7.06
CA ALA A 184 -7.55 18.57 6.82
C ALA A 184 -7.16 19.24 5.50
N ARG A 185 -7.92 19.02 4.43
CA ARG A 185 -7.71 19.70 3.15
C ARG A 185 -8.00 21.20 3.22
N HIS A 186 -9.07 21.60 3.90
CA HIS A 186 -9.49 23.01 3.97
C HIS A 186 -8.56 23.84 4.85
N PHE A 187 -8.15 23.32 6.01
CA PHE A 187 -7.30 24.00 6.98
C PHE A 187 -5.80 23.69 6.82
N GLY A 188 -5.41 22.87 5.85
CA GLY A 188 -4.01 22.51 5.60
C GLY A 188 -3.37 21.67 6.71
N TRP A 189 -4.14 20.85 7.43
CA TRP A 189 -3.60 20.02 8.51
C TRP A 189 -2.72 18.91 7.95
N ASN A 190 -1.46 18.87 8.36
CA ASN A 190 -0.54 17.75 8.09
C ASN A 190 0.46 17.64 9.25
N LEU A 191 1.16 16.50 9.34
CA LEU A 191 2.25 16.32 10.28
C LEU A 191 3.54 16.94 9.73
N PRO A 192 4.36 17.58 10.57
CA PRO A 192 5.66 18.10 10.14
C PRO A 192 6.60 16.96 9.77
N ALA A 193 7.42 17.18 8.74
CA ALA A 193 8.51 16.30 8.36
C ALA A 193 9.85 16.93 8.76
N TYR A 194 10.86 16.08 8.97
CA TYR A 194 12.22 16.51 9.24
C TYR A 194 13.08 16.34 7.97
N PRO A 195 13.99 17.28 7.64
CA PRO A 195 14.32 18.51 8.37
C PRO A 195 13.35 19.67 8.11
N SER A 196 12.51 19.58 7.09
CA SER A 196 11.51 20.59 6.76
C SER A 196 10.33 20.00 6.01
N GLY A 197 9.25 20.79 5.86
CA GLY A 197 8.06 20.39 5.12
C GLY A 197 7.09 19.56 5.95
N THR A 198 6.29 18.75 5.27
CA THR A 198 5.23 17.95 5.87
C THR A 198 5.24 16.53 5.32
N TRP A 199 4.51 15.61 5.97
CA TRP A 199 4.46 14.22 5.53
C TRP A 199 3.94 14.09 4.10
N TYR A 200 4.67 13.34 3.27
CA TYR A 200 4.28 13.08 1.88
C TYR A 200 2.91 12.40 1.78
N PHE A 201 2.63 11.43 2.64
CA PHE A 201 1.29 10.88 2.82
C PHE A 201 0.64 11.51 4.05
N ASN A 202 -0.25 12.48 3.84
CA ASN A 202 -0.93 13.17 4.94
C ASN A 202 -1.87 12.20 5.70
N PRO A 203 -1.60 11.86 6.97
CA PRO A 203 -2.40 10.89 7.71
C PRO A 203 -3.86 11.32 7.92
N PHE A 204 -4.13 12.63 8.02
CA PHE A 204 -5.49 13.14 8.21
C PHE A 204 -6.36 12.98 6.96
N CYS A 205 -5.74 12.99 5.78
CA CYS A 205 -6.43 12.73 4.52
C CYS A 205 -6.50 11.22 4.20
N TRP A 206 -5.35 10.54 4.25
CA TRP A 206 -5.23 9.13 3.85
C TRP A 206 -5.94 8.16 4.79
N GLN A 207 -6.22 8.56 6.04
CA GLN A 207 -7.09 7.77 6.92
C GLN A 207 -8.47 7.53 6.30
N PHE A 208 -9.00 8.44 5.49
CA PHE A 208 -10.31 8.26 4.86
C PHE A 208 -10.36 7.00 4.00
N LEU A 209 -9.33 6.76 3.18
CA LEU A 209 -9.25 5.59 2.33
C LEU A 209 -9.12 4.29 3.14
N PHE A 210 -8.38 4.34 4.25
CA PHE A 210 -8.23 3.22 5.17
C PHE A 210 -9.54 2.88 5.90
N VAL A 211 -10.24 3.89 6.41
CA VAL A 211 -11.56 3.74 7.04
C VAL A 211 -12.59 3.26 6.02
N PHE A 212 -12.56 3.77 4.79
CA PHE A 212 -13.40 3.30 3.69
C PHE A 212 -13.17 1.82 3.37
N GLY A 213 -11.92 1.36 3.38
CA GLY A 213 -11.60 -0.07 3.29
C GLY A 213 -12.23 -0.89 4.41
N GLY A 214 -12.16 -0.41 5.65
CA GLY A 214 -12.83 -1.04 6.78
C GLY A 214 -14.35 -1.05 6.64
N TRP A 215 -14.93 0.04 6.14
CA TRP A 215 -16.36 0.18 5.95
C TRP A 215 -16.86 -0.82 4.91
N PHE A 216 -16.11 -0.96 3.82
CA PHE A 216 -16.36 -1.93 2.77
C PHE A 216 -16.32 -3.37 3.31
N ALA A 217 -15.39 -3.67 4.22
CA ALA A 217 -15.27 -4.98 4.86
C ALA A 217 -16.40 -5.33 5.83
N LEU A 218 -16.98 -4.35 6.51
CA LEU A 218 -17.94 -4.54 7.62
C LEU A 218 -19.42 -4.41 7.22
N GLY A 219 -19.71 -4.46 5.91
CA GLY A 219 -21.08 -4.47 5.39
C GLY A 219 -21.34 -3.46 4.27
N GLY A 220 -20.48 -2.45 4.09
CA GLY A 220 -20.67 -1.39 3.09
C GLY A 220 -20.73 -1.89 1.64
N ALA A 221 -19.99 -2.97 1.33
CA ALA A 221 -20.06 -3.63 0.03
C ALA A 221 -21.47 -4.21 -0.27
N SER A 222 -22.10 -4.80 0.76
CA SER A 222 -23.45 -5.34 0.66
C SER A 222 -24.49 -4.24 0.54
N GLU A 223 -24.35 -3.15 1.31
CA GLU A 223 -25.21 -1.96 1.20
C GLU A 223 -25.14 -1.33 -0.21
N SER A 224 -23.97 -1.42 -0.86
CA SER A 224 -23.72 -0.81 -2.17
C SER A 224 -23.99 -1.74 -3.36
N ILE A 225 -24.43 -2.99 -3.15
CA ILE A 225 -24.46 -3.99 -4.22
C ILE A 225 -25.39 -3.63 -5.39
N SER A 226 -26.52 -2.98 -5.10
CA SER A 226 -27.46 -2.49 -6.11
C SER A 226 -26.79 -1.45 -7.02
N PHE A 227 -26.04 -0.53 -6.42
CA PHE A 227 -25.27 0.49 -7.14
C PHE A 227 -24.14 -0.14 -7.97
N ILE A 228 -23.37 -1.06 -7.37
CA ILE A 228 -22.27 -1.78 -8.04
C ILE A 228 -22.77 -2.55 -9.28
N ARG A 229 -23.98 -3.14 -9.21
CA ARG A 229 -24.58 -3.91 -10.31
C ARG A 229 -25.36 -3.07 -11.33
N SER A 230 -25.64 -1.81 -11.03
CA SER A 230 -26.35 -0.90 -11.92
C SER A 230 -25.66 -0.75 -13.28
N ARG A 231 -26.45 -0.67 -14.37
CA ARG A 231 -25.95 -0.35 -15.71
C ARG A 231 -25.56 1.11 -15.84
N ALA A 232 -26.29 2.02 -15.17
CA ALA A 232 -25.97 3.44 -15.19
C ALA A 232 -24.58 3.69 -14.56
N PHE A 233 -24.30 3.05 -13.43
CA PHE A 233 -22.98 3.16 -12.80
C PHE A 233 -21.86 2.56 -13.66
N LEU A 234 -22.12 1.48 -14.39
CA LEU A 234 -21.13 0.92 -15.32
C LEU A 234 -20.74 1.94 -16.40
N TRP A 235 -21.71 2.62 -17.00
CA TRP A 235 -21.43 3.64 -18.02
C TRP A 235 -20.80 4.91 -17.45
N LEU A 236 -21.35 5.44 -16.35
CA LEU A 236 -20.83 6.65 -15.71
C LEU A 236 -19.42 6.42 -15.12
N GLY A 237 -19.22 5.29 -14.46
CA GLY A 237 -17.91 4.88 -13.95
C GLY A 237 -16.92 4.64 -15.08
N GLY A 238 -17.32 3.97 -16.16
CA GLY A 238 -16.47 3.76 -17.33
C GLY A 238 -16.06 5.08 -18.00
N ALA A 239 -17.00 6.02 -18.16
CA ALA A 239 -16.72 7.36 -18.67
C ALA A 239 -15.76 8.13 -17.76
N TYR A 240 -15.91 8.00 -16.44
CA TYR A 240 -15.01 8.62 -15.48
C TYR A 240 -13.60 8.02 -15.50
N LEU A 241 -13.46 6.70 -15.65
CA LEU A 241 -12.16 6.05 -15.81
C LEU A 241 -11.48 6.47 -17.13
N LEU A 242 -12.24 6.60 -18.21
CA LEU A 242 -11.72 7.11 -19.48
C LEU A 242 -11.28 8.57 -19.35
N PHE A 243 -12.06 9.41 -18.66
CA PHE A 243 -11.68 10.79 -18.36
C PHE A 243 -10.38 10.85 -17.54
N ALA A 244 -10.28 10.06 -16.48
CA ALA A 244 -9.08 9.98 -15.66
C ALA A 244 -7.86 9.52 -16.45
N LEU A 245 -8.04 8.55 -17.35
CA LEU A 245 -7.00 8.10 -18.28
C LEU A 245 -6.53 9.25 -19.16
N VAL A 246 -7.44 9.95 -19.84
CA VAL A 246 -7.11 11.08 -20.72
C VAL A 246 -6.38 12.18 -19.96
N MET A 247 -6.87 12.59 -18.79
CA MET A 247 -6.23 13.63 -17.98
C MET A 247 -4.86 13.22 -17.45
N THR A 248 -4.69 11.94 -17.11
CA THR A 248 -3.39 11.40 -16.67
C THR A 248 -2.38 11.36 -17.82
N LEU A 249 -2.82 10.97 -19.02
CA LEU A 249 -1.98 10.99 -20.22
C LEU A 249 -1.66 12.42 -20.64
N ALA A 250 -2.59 13.36 -20.49
CA ALA A 250 -2.36 14.78 -20.77
C ALA A 250 -1.23 15.36 -19.90
N GLY A 251 -1.13 14.93 -18.64
CA GLY A 251 -0.02 15.29 -17.75
C GLY A 251 1.33 14.65 -18.10
N ARG A 252 1.34 13.63 -18.98
CA ARG A 252 2.56 12.92 -19.41
C ARG A 252 3.04 13.29 -20.80
N PHE A 253 2.11 13.63 -21.70
CA PHE A 253 2.39 14.00 -23.08
C PHE A 253 2.12 15.50 -23.26
N PRO A 254 3.16 16.35 -23.38
CA PRO A 254 3.01 17.79 -23.49
C PRO A 254 2.05 18.23 -24.60
N GLU A 255 2.04 17.53 -25.74
CA GLU A 255 1.16 17.82 -26.88
C GLU A 255 -0.31 17.64 -26.52
N LEU A 256 -0.63 16.59 -25.76
CA LEU A 256 -1.99 16.32 -25.28
C LEU A 256 -2.39 17.30 -24.18
N GLY A 257 -1.46 17.68 -23.30
CA GLY A 257 -1.67 18.71 -22.29
C GLY A 257 -1.97 20.08 -22.90
N GLN A 258 -1.20 20.51 -23.90
CA GLN A 258 -1.39 21.79 -24.60
C GLN A 258 -2.67 21.85 -25.44
N ALA A 259 -3.18 20.70 -25.88
CA ALA A 259 -4.46 20.62 -26.59
C ALA A 259 -5.68 20.81 -25.66
N MET A 260 -5.49 20.76 -24.35
CA MET A 260 -6.58 20.91 -23.36
C MET A 260 -6.74 22.37 -22.91
N PRO A 261 -7.97 22.81 -22.59
CA PRO A 261 -8.18 24.09 -21.91
C PRO A 261 -7.41 24.14 -20.58
N ALA A 262 -6.71 25.25 -20.31
CA ALA A 262 -5.87 25.40 -19.10
C ALA A 262 -6.66 25.14 -17.81
N TRP A 263 -7.88 25.70 -17.69
CA TRP A 263 -8.74 25.48 -16.51
C TRP A 263 -9.04 24.00 -16.24
N LEU A 264 -9.10 23.17 -17.29
CA LEU A 264 -9.34 21.74 -17.17
C LEU A 264 -8.04 21.02 -16.83
N TYR A 265 -6.93 21.35 -17.49
CA TYR A 265 -5.63 20.73 -17.22
C TYR A 265 -5.19 20.98 -15.77
N ASP A 266 -5.20 22.24 -15.35
CA ASP A 266 -4.72 22.70 -14.03
C ASP A 266 -5.57 22.15 -12.87
N ALA A 267 -6.84 21.79 -13.12
CA ALA A 267 -7.71 21.22 -12.11
C ALA A 267 -7.31 19.79 -11.70
N PHE A 268 -6.59 19.05 -12.56
CA PHE A 268 -6.23 17.64 -12.33
C PHE A 268 -4.72 17.39 -12.36
N ASN A 269 -3.91 18.34 -12.86
CA ASN A 269 -2.46 18.24 -12.96
C ASN A 269 -1.78 19.44 -12.27
N PRO A 270 -0.85 19.22 -11.31
CA PRO A 270 -0.39 17.93 -10.82
C PRO A 270 -1.45 17.21 -9.98
N ASN A 271 -1.47 15.88 -10.07
CA ASN A 271 -2.36 15.03 -9.29
C ASN A 271 -1.94 15.03 -7.82
N ASP A 272 -2.69 15.73 -6.96
CA ASP A 272 -2.38 15.89 -5.53
C ASP A 272 -2.52 14.56 -4.78
N LYS A 273 -1.41 13.84 -4.71
CA LYS A 273 -1.28 12.60 -3.96
C LYS A 273 -1.13 12.87 -2.46
N THR A 274 -0.45 13.94 -2.07
CA THR A 274 -0.13 14.21 -0.67
C THR A 274 -1.36 14.34 0.20
N ASN A 275 -2.32 15.15 -0.25
CA ASN A 275 -3.57 15.38 0.48
C ASN A 275 -4.74 14.57 -0.08
N LEU A 276 -4.45 13.57 -0.94
CA LEU A 276 -5.42 12.65 -1.53
C LEU A 276 -6.57 13.38 -2.25
N ALA A 277 -6.32 13.87 -3.47
CA ALA A 277 -7.29 14.64 -4.26
C ALA A 277 -8.70 14.00 -4.30
N PRO A 278 -9.79 14.79 -4.23
CA PRO A 278 -11.15 14.24 -4.30
C PRO A 278 -11.41 13.40 -5.56
N TYR A 279 -10.89 13.83 -6.72
CA TYR A 279 -10.99 13.06 -7.97
C TYR A 279 -10.19 11.75 -7.91
N ARG A 280 -9.07 11.71 -7.19
CA ARG A 280 -8.28 10.50 -6.96
C ARG A 280 -9.02 9.51 -6.07
N VAL A 281 -9.67 9.99 -5.00
CA VAL A 281 -10.56 9.18 -4.16
C VAL A 281 -11.68 8.57 -5.00
N LEU A 282 -12.38 9.39 -5.78
CA LEU A 282 -13.47 8.94 -6.64
C LEU A 282 -12.98 7.90 -7.66
N HIS A 283 -11.81 8.11 -8.25
CA HIS A 283 -11.18 7.18 -9.19
C HIS A 283 -10.91 5.83 -8.55
N PHE A 284 -10.33 5.83 -7.36
CA PHE A 284 -10.11 4.60 -6.62
C PHE A 284 -11.44 3.88 -6.27
N VAL A 285 -12.46 4.61 -5.82
CA VAL A 285 -13.79 4.02 -5.50
C VAL A 285 -14.41 3.37 -6.72
N VAL A 286 -14.38 4.04 -7.88
CA VAL A 286 -14.89 3.49 -9.14
C VAL A 286 -14.12 2.23 -9.51
N LEU A 287 -12.79 2.24 -9.43
CA LEU A 287 -11.97 1.04 -9.66
C LEU A 287 -12.32 -0.10 -8.69
N ALA A 288 -12.46 0.18 -7.39
CA ALA A 288 -12.81 -0.82 -6.39
C ALA A 288 -14.18 -1.47 -6.68
N PHE A 289 -15.16 -0.69 -7.16
CA PHE A 289 -16.47 -1.21 -7.55
C PHE A 289 -16.41 -2.04 -8.83
N PHE A 290 -15.61 -1.64 -9.83
CA PHE A 290 -15.34 -2.44 -11.03
C PHE A 290 -14.65 -3.76 -10.69
N VAL A 291 -13.61 -3.73 -9.86
CA VAL A 291 -12.94 -4.94 -9.36
C VAL A 291 -13.93 -5.83 -8.62
N THR A 292 -14.77 -5.27 -7.74
CA THR A 292 -15.79 -6.05 -7.02
C THR A 292 -16.82 -6.68 -7.96
N ARG A 293 -17.17 -5.97 -9.06
CA ARG A 293 -18.12 -6.44 -10.07
C ARG A 293 -17.55 -7.55 -10.96
N PHE A 294 -16.30 -7.41 -11.41
CA PHE A 294 -15.70 -8.27 -12.44
C PHE A 294 -14.73 -9.32 -11.90
N LEU A 295 -14.24 -9.17 -10.67
CA LEU A 295 -13.37 -10.15 -10.01
C LEU A 295 -14.13 -10.82 -8.85
N PRO A 296 -14.84 -11.94 -9.11
CA PRO A 296 -15.61 -12.63 -8.08
C PRO A 296 -14.72 -13.36 -7.08
N ARG A 297 -15.24 -13.57 -5.87
CA ARG A 297 -14.51 -14.26 -4.78
C ARG A 297 -14.15 -15.71 -5.12
N GLU A 298 -14.95 -16.36 -5.96
CA GLU A 298 -14.83 -17.78 -6.32
C GLU A 298 -14.30 -17.96 -7.75
N TRP A 299 -13.47 -17.04 -8.24
CA TRP A 299 -12.87 -17.16 -9.56
C TRP A 299 -11.87 -18.33 -9.63
N PRO A 300 -12.03 -19.31 -10.53
CA PRO A 300 -11.11 -20.45 -10.64
C PRO A 300 -9.66 -20.05 -10.97
N GLY A 301 -9.46 -18.86 -11.54
CA GLY A 301 -8.14 -18.34 -11.88
C GLY A 301 -7.19 -18.19 -10.69
N TYR A 302 -7.68 -18.12 -9.44
CA TYR A 302 -6.80 -18.09 -8.27
C TYR A 302 -5.98 -19.37 -8.08
N GLU A 303 -6.36 -20.47 -8.74
CA GLU A 303 -5.61 -21.73 -8.70
C GLU A 303 -4.60 -21.85 -9.85
N TRP A 304 -4.70 -21.00 -10.88
CA TRP A 304 -3.82 -21.07 -12.04
C TRP A 304 -2.37 -20.73 -11.67
N PRO A 305 -1.38 -21.51 -12.15
CA PRO A 305 0.04 -21.30 -11.84
C PRO A 305 0.54 -19.89 -12.14
N MET A 306 0.03 -19.26 -13.19
CA MET A 306 0.42 -17.91 -13.62
C MET A 306 0.12 -16.83 -12.55
N PHE A 307 -0.95 -16.96 -11.77
CA PHE A 307 -1.31 -15.99 -10.73
C PHE A 307 -0.71 -16.34 -9.36
N GLN A 308 -0.14 -17.53 -9.18
CA GLN A 308 0.46 -17.95 -7.90
C GLN A 308 1.57 -17.01 -7.41
N PRO A 309 2.51 -16.53 -8.27
CA PRO A 309 3.51 -15.54 -7.85
C PRO A 309 2.89 -14.30 -7.20
N LEU A 310 1.91 -13.69 -7.86
CA LEU A 310 1.21 -12.51 -7.34
C LEU A 310 0.49 -12.82 -6.02
N LEU A 311 -0.26 -13.92 -5.97
CA LEU A 311 -0.94 -14.35 -4.74
C LEU A 311 0.05 -14.54 -3.58
N LYS A 312 1.18 -15.22 -3.82
CA LYS A 312 2.23 -15.40 -2.81
C LYS A 312 2.82 -14.09 -2.36
N CYS A 313 3.13 -13.18 -3.29
CA CYS A 313 3.62 -11.85 -2.98
C CYS A 313 2.64 -11.07 -2.11
N GLY A 314 1.33 -11.14 -2.38
CA GLY A 314 0.31 -10.50 -1.55
C GLY A 314 0.12 -11.16 -0.19
N GLN A 315 0.29 -12.47 -0.09
CA GLN A 315 0.22 -13.20 1.19
C GLN A 315 1.36 -12.82 2.15
N GLN A 316 2.53 -12.44 1.60
CA GLN A 316 3.73 -12.02 2.33
C GLN A 316 4.02 -10.53 2.09
N SER A 317 2.98 -9.69 2.06
CA SER A 317 3.09 -8.35 1.48
C SER A 317 4.11 -7.44 2.15
N LEU A 318 4.29 -7.54 3.47
CA LEU A 318 5.24 -6.70 4.22
C LEU A 318 6.68 -7.04 3.83
N GLU A 319 7.05 -8.33 3.85
CA GLU A 319 8.39 -8.77 3.49
C GLU A 319 8.72 -8.45 2.01
N VAL A 320 7.75 -8.64 1.14
CA VAL A 320 7.88 -8.33 -0.29
C VAL A 320 7.99 -6.83 -0.54
N PHE A 321 7.21 -6.01 0.17
CA PHE A 321 7.33 -4.55 0.10
C PHE A 321 8.73 -4.09 0.54
N CYS A 322 9.20 -4.52 1.72
CA CYS A 322 10.51 -4.10 2.22
C CYS A 322 11.64 -4.51 1.27
N SER A 323 11.62 -5.74 0.75
CA SER A 323 12.63 -6.18 -0.24
C SER A 323 12.54 -5.41 -1.56
N GLY A 324 11.33 -5.11 -2.05
CA GLY A 324 11.13 -4.30 -3.25
C GLY A 324 11.73 -2.91 -3.13
N VAL A 325 11.64 -2.26 -1.95
CA VAL A 325 12.23 -0.94 -1.72
C VAL A 325 13.76 -0.96 -1.89
N PHE A 326 14.46 -1.94 -1.31
CA PHE A 326 15.92 -2.09 -1.50
C PHE A 326 16.28 -2.40 -2.95
N LEU A 327 15.60 -3.39 -3.54
CA LEU A 327 15.85 -3.79 -4.92
C LEU A 327 15.61 -2.65 -5.91
N ALA A 328 14.72 -1.71 -5.61
CA ALA A 328 14.47 -0.55 -6.47
C ALA A 328 15.66 0.41 -6.49
N VAL A 329 16.33 0.63 -5.35
CA VAL A 329 17.56 1.44 -5.29
C VAL A 329 18.68 0.76 -6.05
N ILE A 330 18.91 -0.53 -5.82
CA ILE A 330 19.92 -1.30 -6.57
C ILE A 330 19.64 -1.23 -8.08
N ALA A 331 18.39 -1.46 -8.48
CA ALA A 331 18.00 -1.37 -9.88
C ALA A 331 18.26 0.02 -10.46
N HIS A 332 17.93 1.08 -9.71
CA HIS A 332 18.19 2.45 -10.14
C HIS A 332 19.68 2.72 -10.32
N VAL A 333 20.52 2.38 -9.33
CA VAL A 333 21.98 2.56 -9.42
C VAL A 333 22.56 1.75 -10.58
N LEU A 334 22.10 0.53 -10.84
CA LEU A 334 22.53 -0.25 -12.00
C LEU A 334 22.17 0.45 -13.33
N LEU A 335 21.02 1.12 -13.41
CA LEU A 335 20.61 1.85 -14.61
C LEU A 335 21.42 3.13 -14.82
N VAL A 336 21.79 3.82 -13.75
CA VAL A 336 22.59 5.05 -13.81
C VAL A 336 24.06 4.74 -14.10
N GLU A 337 24.65 3.80 -13.35
CA GLU A 337 26.10 3.56 -13.33
C GLU A 337 26.58 2.52 -14.34
N VAL A 338 25.71 1.58 -14.76
CA VAL A 338 26.09 0.49 -15.67
C VAL A 338 25.50 0.69 -17.06
N SER A 339 24.17 0.81 -17.17
CA SER A 339 23.52 1.02 -18.46
C SER A 339 22.05 1.42 -18.31
N GLY A 340 21.68 2.59 -18.83
CA GLY A 340 20.29 3.04 -18.92
C GLY A 340 19.49 2.47 -20.08
N SER A 341 20.03 1.50 -20.85
CA SER A 341 19.34 0.94 -22.03
C SER A 341 18.04 0.20 -21.69
N ILE A 342 17.09 0.17 -22.63
CA ILE A 342 15.77 -0.47 -22.45
C ILE A 342 15.90 -1.96 -22.06
N TRP A 343 16.87 -2.68 -22.62
CA TRP A 343 17.07 -4.08 -22.25
C TRP A 343 17.46 -4.23 -20.77
N MET A 344 18.34 -3.34 -20.26
CA MET A 344 18.76 -3.36 -18.87
C MET A 344 17.59 -3.00 -17.95
N GLN A 345 16.75 -2.04 -18.35
CA GLN A 345 15.51 -1.69 -17.66
C GLN A 345 14.56 -2.90 -17.54
N ILE A 346 14.41 -3.67 -18.62
CA ILE A 346 13.65 -4.93 -18.62
C ILE A 346 14.30 -5.97 -17.70
N LEU A 347 15.62 -6.14 -17.78
CA LEU A 347 16.34 -7.11 -16.97
C LEU A 347 16.17 -6.83 -15.47
N VAL A 348 16.49 -5.62 -15.01
CA VAL A 348 16.40 -5.29 -13.58
C VAL A 348 14.97 -5.46 -13.06
N SER A 349 13.97 -5.09 -13.87
CA SER A 349 12.55 -5.27 -13.55
C SER A 349 12.16 -6.74 -13.38
N ILE A 350 12.56 -7.61 -14.31
CA ILE A 350 12.27 -9.05 -14.24
C ILE A 350 13.00 -9.68 -13.05
N VAL A 351 14.29 -9.39 -12.89
CA VAL A 351 15.10 -9.92 -11.79
C VAL A 351 14.52 -9.52 -10.43
N GLY A 352 14.13 -8.25 -10.26
CA GLY A 352 13.51 -7.78 -9.02
C GLY A 352 12.20 -8.49 -8.72
N ILE A 353 11.30 -8.63 -9.70
CA ILE A 353 10.04 -9.38 -9.55
C ILE A 353 10.30 -10.84 -9.18
N VAL A 354 11.28 -11.49 -9.79
CA VAL A 354 11.66 -12.87 -9.49
C VAL A 354 12.20 -12.99 -8.06
N LEU A 355 13.09 -12.10 -7.63
CA LEU A 355 13.65 -12.11 -6.27
C LEU A 355 12.57 -11.87 -5.20
N MET A 356 11.70 -10.88 -5.42
CA MET A 356 10.56 -10.60 -4.55
C MET A 356 9.62 -11.81 -4.44
N THR A 357 9.39 -12.48 -5.57
CA THR A 357 8.57 -13.70 -5.64
C THR A 357 9.24 -14.85 -4.90
N ALA A 358 10.53 -15.10 -5.13
CA ALA A 358 11.31 -16.13 -4.46
C ALA A 358 11.27 -15.95 -2.94
N LEU A 359 11.45 -14.71 -2.45
CA LEU A 359 11.31 -14.37 -1.04
C LEU A 359 9.91 -14.71 -0.51
N ALA A 360 8.86 -14.39 -1.26
CA ALA A 360 7.48 -14.69 -0.87
C ALA A 360 7.23 -16.20 -0.74
N TYR A 361 7.76 -17.01 -1.66
CA TYR A 361 7.70 -18.47 -1.59
C TYR A 361 8.50 -19.00 -0.40
N TYR A 362 9.72 -18.51 -0.20
CA TYR A 362 10.56 -18.89 0.94
C TYR A 362 9.86 -18.60 2.28
N ARG A 363 9.34 -17.38 2.46
CA ARG A 363 8.60 -16.99 3.69
C ARG A 363 7.31 -17.79 3.87
N SER A 364 6.60 -18.07 2.78
CA SER A 364 5.43 -18.94 2.83
C SER A 364 5.78 -20.36 3.23
N TRP A 365 6.93 -20.89 2.79
CA TRP A 365 7.40 -22.22 3.14
C TRP A 365 7.89 -22.29 4.58
N SER A 366 8.74 -21.36 5.02
CA SER A 366 9.22 -21.26 6.41
C SER A 366 8.06 -21.19 7.41
N LYS A 367 7.04 -20.34 7.17
CA LYS A 367 5.84 -20.28 8.01
C LYS A 367 5.02 -21.58 8.05
N LYS A 368 5.10 -22.42 7.02
CA LYS A 368 4.46 -23.75 7.01
C LYS A 368 5.26 -24.75 7.84
N VAL A 369 6.59 -24.73 7.72
CA VAL A 369 7.48 -25.58 8.52
C VAL A 369 7.34 -25.27 10.01
N ASP A 370 7.35 -23.99 10.40
CA ASP A 370 7.20 -23.57 11.81
C ASP A 370 5.84 -23.94 12.42
N LYS A 371 4.81 -24.12 11.59
CA LYS A 371 3.46 -24.50 12.01
C LYS A 371 3.21 -26.00 11.98
N ALA A 372 4.11 -26.79 11.40
CA ALA A 372 3.96 -28.24 11.38
C ALA A 372 4.02 -28.73 12.85
N PRO A 373 3.04 -29.51 13.33
CA PRO A 373 3.10 -30.04 14.68
C PRO A 373 4.38 -30.87 14.83
N ALA A 374 5.12 -30.66 15.92
CA ALA A 374 6.21 -31.56 16.29
C ALA A 374 5.65 -32.98 16.27
N LYS A 375 6.29 -33.91 15.53
CA LYS A 375 5.91 -35.33 15.51
C LYS A 375 5.70 -35.77 16.96
N ALA A 376 4.50 -36.24 17.28
CA ALA A 376 4.23 -36.84 18.58
C ALA A 376 5.31 -37.92 18.85
N PRO A 377 5.88 -37.98 20.07
CA PRO A 377 6.81 -39.06 20.39
C PRO A 377 6.14 -40.39 20.10
N ALA A 378 6.82 -41.26 19.36
CA ALA A 378 6.32 -42.60 19.08
C ALA A 378 5.96 -43.25 20.42
N ALA A 379 4.69 -43.65 20.57
CA ALA A 379 4.23 -44.37 21.75
C ALA A 379 5.18 -45.54 21.98
N ALA A 380 5.84 -45.56 23.14
CA ALA A 380 6.70 -46.65 23.53
C ALA A 380 5.88 -47.94 23.44
N LYS A 381 6.37 -48.91 22.66
CA LYS A 381 5.77 -50.25 22.62
C LYS A 381 5.73 -50.80 24.05
N PRO A 382 4.62 -51.42 24.50
CA PRO A 382 4.61 -52.14 25.75
C PRO A 382 5.70 -53.22 25.69
N ALA A 383 6.51 -53.32 26.74
CA ALA A 383 7.42 -54.44 26.90
C ALA A 383 6.57 -55.72 27.07
N GLU A 384 6.88 -56.75 26.27
CA GLU A 384 6.38 -58.12 26.43
C GLU A 384 6.99 -58.81 27.64
#